data_AF-A0A6A9QLI2-F1
#
_entry.id   AF-A0A6A9QLI2-F1
#
_cell.length_a   1.000
_cell.length_b   1.000
_cell.length_c   1.000
_cell.angle_alpha   90.00
_cell.angle_beta   90.00
_cell.angle_gamma   90.00
#
_symmetry.space_group_name_H-M   'P 1'
#
loop_
_entity.id
_entity.type
_entity.pdbx_description
1 polymer ?
#
loop_
_entity_poly.entity_id
_entity_poly.type
_entity_poly.pdbx_seq_one_letter_code
_entity_poly.pdbx_strand_id
1 'polypeptide(L)'
;MELRVEESEDLLMPPLKEYTYICGDIVSETKCNGSLLFRDPDYVTLNMTDMIMSMSLQGALRSKLRGRKLDRWLSYVSKYRIEVNQKEFASVLKLGSVITLYVDGIDIDGISGDFAMKEIRVVGTGYNVDRIVDALVELTPRLITVQLRQGVWFMVTSYTSMFIDTAVKKKLFQFINIRRMVCKKIISKEKTRICYLD
;
A
#
# COMPACT_ATOMS: atom_id res chain seq x y z
N MET A 1 -18.39 -3.63 -9.62
CA MET A 1 -18.64 -3.53 -8.16
C MET A 1 -17.80 -2.39 -7.61
N GLU A 2 -18.21 -1.78 -6.51
CA GLU A 2 -17.53 -0.62 -5.93
C GLU A 2 -16.84 -1.03 -4.63
N LEU A 3 -15.51 -0.87 -4.56
CA LEU A 3 -14.79 -0.98 -3.30
C LEU A 3 -15.00 0.32 -2.53
N ARG A 4 -15.58 0.22 -1.34
CA ARG A 4 -15.85 1.36 -0.46
C ARG A 4 -14.88 1.39 0.71
N VAL A 5 -14.65 2.58 1.24
CA VAL A 5 -13.83 2.80 2.43
C VAL A 5 -14.58 2.25 3.65
N GLU A 6 -14.02 1.26 4.34
CA GLU A 6 -14.60 0.70 5.57
C GLU A 6 -13.91 1.28 6.81
N GLU A 7 -12.60 1.50 6.70
CA GLU A 7 -11.77 2.15 7.71
C GLU A 7 -10.89 3.24 7.10
N SER A 8 -10.43 4.19 7.93
CA SER A 8 -9.69 5.39 7.49
C SER A 8 -8.50 5.09 6.57
N GLU A 9 -7.74 4.03 6.85
CA GLU A 9 -6.54 3.70 6.07
C GLU A 9 -6.88 3.15 4.68
N ASP A 10 -8.09 2.62 4.48
CA ASP A 10 -8.54 2.08 3.20
C ASP A 10 -8.61 3.14 2.12
N LEU A 11 -8.86 4.39 2.53
CA LEU A 11 -8.84 5.53 1.62
C LEU A 11 -7.46 5.72 0.99
N LEU A 12 -6.40 5.41 1.73
CA LEU A 12 -5.00 5.62 1.34
C LEU A 12 -4.39 4.41 0.61
N MET A 13 -5.15 3.32 0.42
CA MET A 13 -4.69 2.10 -0.24
C MET A 13 -5.58 1.74 -1.45
N PRO A 14 -5.03 1.51 -2.65
CA PRO A 14 -3.63 1.73 -3.06
C PRO A 14 -3.17 3.19 -2.85
N PRO A 15 -1.87 3.49 -2.94
CA PRO A 15 -1.39 4.87 -2.85
C PRO A 15 -2.15 5.80 -3.80
N LEU A 16 -2.60 6.93 -3.25
CA LEU A 16 -3.25 8.00 -4.00
C LEU A 16 -2.24 8.79 -4.84
N LYS A 17 -2.71 9.55 -5.83
CA LYS A 17 -1.88 10.56 -6.50
C LYS A 17 -1.62 11.73 -5.55
N GLU A 18 -0.58 12.50 -5.88
CA GLU A 18 -0.16 13.70 -5.13
C GLU A 18 -1.32 14.64 -4.83
N TYR A 19 -2.22 14.85 -5.81
CA TYR A 19 -3.46 15.60 -5.62
C TYR A 19 -4.65 14.69 -5.87
N THR A 20 -5.46 14.49 -4.84
CA THR A 20 -6.69 13.70 -4.89
C THR A 20 -7.84 14.47 -4.25
N TYR A 21 -9.02 14.42 -4.84
CA TYR A 21 -10.21 15.12 -4.38
C TYR A 21 -11.28 14.11 -3.94
N ILE A 22 -12.04 14.45 -2.90
CA ILE A 22 -13.18 13.67 -2.45
C ILE A 22 -14.45 14.40 -2.91
N CYS A 23 -15.00 13.94 -4.03
CA CYS A 23 -16.11 14.60 -4.74
C CYS A 23 -17.43 13.93 -4.38
N GLY A 24 -18.08 14.36 -3.30
CA GLY A 24 -19.28 13.69 -2.81
C GLY A 24 -18.93 12.29 -2.30
N ASP A 25 -19.38 11.26 -3.01
CA ASP A 25 -19.16 9.86 -2.63
C ASP A 25 -18.02 9.17 -3.39
N ILE A 26 -17.21 9.90 -4.17
CA ILE A 26 -16.11 9.32 -4.95
C ILE A 26 -14.76 10.00 -4.69
N VAL A 27 -13.70 9.18 -4.61
CA VAL A 27 -12.32 9.63 -4.76
C VAL A 27 -11.99 9.88 -6.23
N SER A 28 -11.53 11.08 -6.56
CA SER A 28 -11.28 11.54 -7.94
C SER A 28 -9.94 12.27 -8.06
N GLU A 29 -9.31 12.17 -9.21
CA GLU A 29 -8.12 12.97 -9.56
C GLU A 29 -8.49 14.30 -10.21
N THR A 30 -9.74 14.42 -10.67
CA THR A 30 -10.28 15.65 -11.25
C THR A 30 -10.76 16.57 -10.13
N LYS A 31 -10.33 17.83 -10.17
CA LYS A 31 -10.71 18.88 -9.22
C LYS A 31 -12.24 19.02 -9.14
N CYS A 32 -12.75 19.12 -7.91
CA CYS A 32 -14.14 19.40 -7.60
C CYS A 32 -14.24 20.29 -6.35
N ASN A 33 -15.47 20.64 -5.94
CA ASN A 33 -15.74 21.47 -4.77
C ASN A 33 -15.64 20.72 -3.42
N GLY A 34 -15.12 19.49 -3.41
CA GLY A 34 -14.95 18.68 -2.21
C GLY A 34 -13.60 18.85 -1.53
N SER A 35 -13.32 18.02 -0.52
CA SER A 35 -12.05 18.05 0.21
C SER A 35 -10.88 17.68 -0.70
N LEU A 36 -9.78 18.40 -0.56
CA LEU A 36 -8.50 18.10 -1.19
C LEU A 36 -7.65 17.27 -0.22
N LEU A 37 -7.14 16.15 -0.72
CA LEU A 37 -6.09 15.36 -0.09
C LEU A 37 -4.81 15.57 -0.90
N PHE A 38 -3.81 16.17 -0.25
CA PHE A 38 -2.46 16.27 -0.76
C PHE A 38 -1.59 15.16 -0.15
N ARG A 39 -0.74 14.57 -0.97
CA ARG A 39 0.19 13.50 -0.59
C ARG A 39 1.61 13.90 -0.98
N ASP A 40 2.51 13.95 -0.01
CA ASP A 40 3.96 14.09 -0.18
C ASP A 40 4.63 12.71 0.03
N PRO A 41 4.87 11.93 -1.05
CA PRO A 41 5.33 10.56 -0.91
C PRO A 41 6.85 10.45 -0.75
N ASP A 42 7.32 9.81 0.33
CA ASP A 42 8.67 9.21 0.38
C ASP A 42 8.53 7.69 0.35
N TYR A 43 9.27 7.03 -0.53
CA TYR A 43 9.26 5.57 -0.62
C TYR A 43 10.64 4.98 -0.87
N VAL A 44 10.76 3.71 -0.52
CA VAL A 44 11.90 2.85 -0.82
C VAL A 44 11.41 1.49 -1.29
N THR A 45 12.02 1.00 -2.35
CA THR A 45 11.70 -0.29 -2.95
C THR A 45 12.86 -1.25 -2.75
N LEU A 46 12.55 -2.45 -2.26
CA LEU A 46 13.48 -3.52 -1.95
C LEU A 46 13.05 -4.76 -2.72
N ASN A 47 13.98 -5.36 -3.45
CA ASN A 47 13.76 -6.65 -4.09
C ASN A 47 14.32 -7.81 -3.25
N MET A 48 14.07 -9.03 -3.72
CA MET A 48 14.59 -10.25 -3.10
C MET A 48 16.10 -10.19 -2.83
N THR A 49 16.90 -9.75 -3.80
CA THR A 49 18.36 -9.69 -3.69
C THR A 49 18.81 -8.73 -2.59
N ASP A 50 18.13 -7.59 -2.44
CA ASP A 50 18.40 -6.61 -1.41
C ASP A 50 18.16 -7.20 -0.01
N MET A 51 17.07 -7.96 0.13
CA MET A 51 16.70 -8.62 1.38
C MET A 51 17.69 -9.74 1.75
N ILE A 52 18.11 -10.55 0.79
CA ILE A 52 19.08 -11.64 1.00
C ILE A 52 20.43 -11.07 1.43
N MET A 53 20.95 -10.08 0.69
CA MET A 53 22.29 -9.54 0.94
C MET A 53 22.42 -8.83 2.29
N SER A 54 21.32 -8.25 2.79
CA SER A 54 21.33 -7.45 4.00
C SER A 54 20.83 -8.17 5.25
N MET A 55 20.11 -9.27 5.08
CA MET A 55 19.46 -10.08 6.13
C MET A 55 18.58 -9.28 7.12
N SER A 56 18.30 -8.01 6.83
CA SER A 56 17.56 -7.09 7.70
C SER A 56 17.09 -5.86 6.93
N LEU A 57 15.96 -5.27 7.35
CA LEU A 57 15.45 -4.04 6.72
C LEU A 57 16.46 -2.88 6.82
N GLN A 58 17.07 -2.66 7.99
CA GLN A 58 18.05 -1.59 8.16
C GLN A 58 19.28 -1.77 7.26
N GLY A 59 19.77 -3.01 7.12
CA GLY A 59 20.85 -3.33 6.19
C GLY A 59 20.45 -3.04 4.74
N ALA A 60 19.22 -3.40 4.34
CA ALA A 60 18.69 -3.14 3.01
C ALA A 60 18.59 -1.63 2.72
N LEU A 61 18.15 -0.84 3.69
CA LEU A 61 18.14 0.62 3.58
C LEU A 61 19.56 1.18 3.45
N ARG A 62 20.50 0.70 4.25
CA ARG A 62 21.91 1.11 4.18
C ARG A 62 22.60 0.70 2.88
N SER A 63 22.14 -0.34 2.17
CA SER A 63 22.70 -0.67 0.86
C SER A 63 22.11 0.20 -0.24
N LYS A 64 20.83 0.58 -0.14
CA LYS A 64 20.10 1.36 -1.15
C LYS A 64 20.21 2.88 -1.04
N LEU A 65 20.26 3.39 0.18
CA LEU A 65 20.15 4.81 0.45
C LEU A 65 21.47 5.38 0.96
N ARG A 66 21.67 6.69 0.77
CA ARG A 66 22.87 7.43 1.20
C ARG A 66 22.47 8.80 1.73
N GLY A 67 23.35 9.37 2.56
CA GLY A 67 23.23 10.73 3.10
C GLY A 67 21.89 10.99 3.79
N ARG A 68 21.37 12.22 3.63
CA ARG A 68 20.15 12.68 4.31
C ARG A 68 18.92 11.79 4.10
N LYS A 69 18.80 11.14 2.93
CA LYS A 69 17.67 10.22 2.66
C LYS A 69 17.80 8.95 3.51
N LEU A 70 19.00 8.40 3.68
CA LEU A 70 19.22 7.25 4.56
C LEU A 70 18.89 7.60 6.02
N ASP A 71 19.39 8.74 6.52
CA ASP A 71 19.16 9.16 7.90
C ASP A 71 17.66 9.34 8.19
N ARG A 72 16.95 9.97 7.26
CA ARG A 72 15.49 10.14 7.33
C ARG A 72 14.77 8.79 7.36
N TRP A 73 15.13 7.86 6.48
CA TRP A 73 14.51 6.53 6.42
C TRP A 73 14.78 5.68 7.67
N LEU A 74 16.00 5.73 8.21
CA LEU A 74 16.30 5.08 9.48
C LEU A 74 15.48 5.68 10.63
N SER A 75 15.28 7.01 10.62
CA SER A 75 14.38 7.67 11.56
C SER A 75 12.93 7.21 11.40
N TYR A 76 12.42 7.08 10.17
CA TYR A 76 11.07 6.59 9.91
C TYR A 76 10.86 5.15 10.42
N VAL A 77 11.83 4.27 10.17
CA VAL A 77 11.81 2.90 10.69
C VAL A 77 11.66 2.88 12.20
N SER A 78 12.44 3.71 12.90
CA SER A 78 12.35 3.80 14.35
C SER A 78 11.05 4.46 14.83
N LYS A 79 10.63 5.57 14.21
CA LYS A 79 9.48 6.38 14.63
C LYS A 79 8.15 5.62 14.45
N TYR A 80 7.95 5.01 13.28
CA TYR A 80 6.69 4.34 12.93
C TYR A 80 6.74 2.82 13.09
N ARG A 81 7.84 2.27 13.62
CA ARG A 81 8.05 0.82 13.80
C ARG A 81 7.86 0.04 12.50
N ILE A 82 8.42 0.56 11.41
CA ILE A 82 8.36 -0.09 10.10
C ILE A 82 9.23 -1.34 10.14
N GLU A 83 8.62 -2.49 9.91
CA GLU A 83 9.31 -3.78 9.90
C GLU A 83 8.86 -4.66 8.73
N VAL A 84 9.75 -5.59 8.37
CA VAL A 84 9.41 -6.72 7.51
C VAL A 84 9.56 -7.98 8.36
N ASN A 85 8.44 -8.60 8.69
CA ASN A 85 8.43 -9.77 9.57
C ASN A 85 8.91 -11.03 8.80
N GLN A 86 9.14 -12.13 9.53
CA GLN A 86 9.65 -13.38 8.93
C GLN A 86 8.73 -13.95 7.85
N LYS A 87 7.40 -13.86 8.01
CA LYS A 87 6.46 -14.36 7.01
C LYS A 87 6.55 -13.55 5.73
N GLU A 88 6.61 -12.22 5.85
CA GLU A 88 6.74 -11.32 4.72
C GLU A 88 8.07 -11.51 4.00
N PHE A 89 9.18 -11.61 4.75
CA PHE A 89 10.48 -11.93 4.19
C PHE A 89 10.44 -13.25 3.40
N ALA A 90 9.90 -14.31 4.01
CA ALA A 90 9.78 -15.61 3.35
C ALA A 90 8.89 -15.57 2.11
N SER A 91 7.77 -14.85 2.15
CA SER A 91 6.89 -14.67 1.00
C SER A 91 7.59 -13.91 -0.12
N VAL A 92 8.42 -12.92 0.19
CA VAL A 92 9.19 -12.17 -0.82
C VAL A 92 10.20 -13.05 -1.53
N LEU A 93 10.90 -13.91 -0.78
CA LEU A 93 11.81 -14.89 -1.38
C LEU A 93 11.05 -15.92 -2.25
N LYS A 94 9.96 -16.49 -1.71
CA LYS A 94 9.20 -17.56 -2.39
C LYS A 94 8.51 -17.07 -3.66
N LEU A 95 7.99 -15.85 -3.66
CA LEU A 95 7.20 -15.30 -4.75
C LEU A 95 8.05 -14.46 -5.72
N GLY A 96 9.33 -14.24 -5.43
CA GLY A 96 10.18 -13.32 -6.20
C GLY A 96 9.61 -11.89 -6.22
N SER A 97 8.99 -11.47 -5.11
CA SER A 97 8.22 -10.23 -5.06
C SER A 97 9.10 -9.01 -4.81
N VAL A 98 8.50 -7.85 -4.99
CA VAL A 98 9.09 -6.55 -4.66
C VAL A 98 8.32 -5.95 -3.49
N ILE A 99 9.02 -5.50 -2.46
CA ILE A 99 8.45 -4.72 -1.35
C ILE A 99 8.67 -3.24 -1.63
N THR A 100 7.62 -2.44 -1.55
CA THR A 100 7.76 -0.98 -1.45
C THR A 100 7.22 -0.52 -0.11
N LEU A 101 8.03 0.24 0.62
CA LEU A 101 7.62 0.89 1.87
C LEU A 101 7.36 2.35 1.54
N TYR A 102 6.22 2.86 1.99
CA TYR A 102 5.82 4.25 1.85
C TYR A 102 5.74 4.90 3.22
N VAL A 103 6.20 6.14 3.30
CA VAL A 103 5.95 7.09 4.39
C VAL A 103 5.46 8.36 3.71
N ASP A 104 4.14 8.50 3.66
CA ASP A 104 3.47 9.58 2.97
C ASP A 104 3.10 10.67 3.96
N GLY A 105 3.55 11.89 3.72
CA GLY A 105 2.94 13.07 4.34
C GLY A 105 1.57 13.29 3.72
N ILE A 106 0.53 13.30 4.55
CA ILE A 106 -0.86 13.53 4.13
C ILE A 106 -1.32 14.87 4.69
N ASP A 107 -1.87 15.73 3.83
CA ASP A 107 -2.60 16.91 4.24
C ASP A 107 -4.03 16.86 3.70
N ILE A 108 -5.01 17.04 4.57
CA ILE A 108 -6.41 17.11 4.19
C ILE A 108 -7.14 18.19 4.98
N ASP A 109 -7.64 19.20 4.26
CA ASP A 109 -8.30 20.38 4.81
C ASP A 109 -7.47 21.05 5.93
N GLY A 110 -6.14 21.10 5.79
CA GLY A 110 -5.23 21.70 6.78
C GLY A 110 -4.88 20.81 7.97
N ILE A 111 -5.31 19.54 7.98
CA ILE A 111 -4.85 18.54 8.94
C ILE A 111 -3.75 17.73 8.29
N SER A 112 -2.51 17.95 8.74
CA SER A 112 -1.34 17.23 8.27
C SER A 112 -0.91 16.11 9.21
N GLY A 113 -0.33 15.05 8.66
CA GLY A 113 0.32 13.98 9.41
C GLY A 113 0.83 12.87 8.51
N ASP A 114 1.42 11.84 9.09
CA ASP A 114 2.09 10.78 8.34
C ASP A 114 1.24 9.51 8.24
N PHE A 115 1.35 8.84 7.10
CA PHE A 115 0.82 7.50 6.86
C PHE A 115 1.94 6.59 6.36
N ALA A 116 2.16 5.47 7.04
CA ALA A 116 3.11 4.46 6.60
C ALA A 116 2.39 3.19 6.17
N MET A 117 2.70 2.72 4.97
CA MET A 117 2.17 1.46 4.45
C MET A 117 3.25 0.66 3.72
N LYS A 118 2.99 -0.63 3.61
CA LYS A 118 3.81 -1.57 2.88
C LYS A 118 3.01 -2.16 1.73
N GLU A 119 3.67 -2.22 0.60
CA GLU A 119 3.18 -2.84 -0.62
C GLU A 119 4.05 -4.05 -0.95
N ILE A 120 3.44 -5.21 -1.20
CA ILE A 120 4.15 -6.38 -1.75
C ILE A 120 3.55 -6.68 -3.11
N ARG A 121 4.39 -6.56 -4.15
CA ARG A 121 3.98 -6.72 -5.55
C ARG A 121 4.62 -7.95 -6.18
N VAL A 122 3.79 -8.78 -6.78
CA VAL A 122 4.20 -9.94 -7.59
C VAL A 122 3.75 -9.70 -9.01
N VAL A 123 4.69 -9.78 -9.95
CA VAL A 123 4.42 -9.71 -11.39
C VAL A 123 4.87 -11.03 -12.01
N GLY A 124 4.05 -11.60 -12.87
CA GLY A 124 4.37 -12.85 -13.53
C GLY A 124 3.53 -13.10 -14.76
N THR A 125 3.79 -14.22 -15.43
CA THR A 125 3.05 -14.70 -16.59
C THR A 125 2.33 -16.01 -16.26
N GLY A 126 1.20 -16.28 -16.92
CA GLY A 126 0.46 -17.54 -16.76
C GLY A 126 -0.64 -17.51 -15.70
N TYR A 127 -1.02 -18.70 -15.21
CA TYR A 127 -2.31 -18.95 -14.55
C TYR A 127 -2.25 -19.15 -13.02
N ASN A 128 -1.09 -18.94 -12.38
CA ASN A 128 -0.91 -19.21 -10.94
C ASN A 128 -1.45 -18.10 -10.00
N VAL A 129 -2.33 -17.23 -10.48
CA VAL A 129 -2.79 -16.02 -9.77
C VAL A 129 -3.42 -16.37 -8.42
N ASP A 130 -4.28 -17.38 -8.37
CA ASP A 130 -4.99 -17.75 -7.13
C ASP A 130 -4.02 -18.20 -6.04
N ARG A 131 -2.95 -18.95 -6.40
CA ARG A 131 -1.90 -19.34 -5.45
C ARG A 131 -1.14 -18.14 -4.91
N ILE A 132 -0.88 -17.13 -5.74
CA ILE A 132 -0.23 -15.89 -5.31
C ILE A 132 -1.15 -15.11 -4.37
N VAL A 133 -2.43 -15.01 -4.70
CA VAL A 133 -3.43 -14.36 -3.84
C VAL A 133 -3.50 -15.05 -2.49
N ASP A 134 -3.61 -16.38 -2.45
CA ASP A 134 -3.67 -17.13 -1.19
C ASP A 134 -2.40 -16.94 -0.33
N ALA A 135 -1.22 -17.00 -0.94
CA ALA A 135 0.04 -16.74 -0.24
C ALA A 135 0.15 -15.31 0.31
N LEU A 136 -0.44 -14.32 -0.37
CA LEU A 136 -0.48 -12.95 0.11
C LEU A 136 -1.56 -12.73 1.17
N VAL A 137 -2.68 -13.47 1.14
CA VAL A 137 -3.71 -13.43 2.19
C VAL A 137 -3.16 -13.90 3.53
N GLU A 138 -2.25 -14.87 3.56
CA GLU A 138 -1.57 -15.33 4.79
C GLU A 138 -0.78 -14.23 5.53
N LEU A 139 -0.44 -13.13 4.83
CA LEU A 139 0.20 -11.95 5.40
C LEU A 139 -0.80 -10.98 6.05
N THR A 140 -2.10 -11.31 6.00
CA THR A 140 -3.22 -10.49 6.50
C THR A 140 -3.22 -9.03 6.01
N PRO A 141 -3.01 -8.77 4.70
CA PRO A 141 -3.07 -7.41 4.16
C PRO A 141 -4.49 -6.86 4.25
N ARG A 142 -4.65 -5.53 4.21
CA ARG A 142 -5.99 -4.93 4.18
C ARG A 142 -6.65 -5.05 2.82
N LEU A 143 -5.85 -4.91 1.76
CA LEU A 143 -6.30 -4.94 0.38
C LEU A 143 -5.32 -5.74 -0.47
N ILE A 144 -5.86 -6.56 -1.36
CA ILE A 144 -5.14 -7.14 -2.49
C ILE A 144 -5.81 -6.64 -3.77
N THR A 145 -5.03 -6.10 -4.70
CA THR A 145 -5.48 -5.79 -6.05
C THR A 145 -4.90 -6.81 -7.03
N VAL A 146 -5.74 -7.35 -7.90
CA VAL A 146 -5.37 -8.33 -8.93
C VAL A 146 -5.65 -7.72 -10.28
N GLN A 147 -4.62 -7.50 -11.08
CA GLN A 147 -4.75 -7.05 -12.47
C GLN A 147 -4.37 -8.19 -13.42
N LEU A 148 -5.26 -8.52 -14.34
CA LEU A 148 -5.08 -9.58 -15.35
C LEU A 148 -5.09 -8.98 -16.74
N ARG A 149 -3.96 -9.02 -17.45
CA ARG A 149 -3.87 -8.49 -18.81
C ARG A 149 -3.90 -9.61 -19.82
N GLN A 150 -5.09 -9.84 -20.39
CA GLN A 150 -5.34 -10.74 -21.53
C GLN A 150 -4.75 -12.16 -21.37
N GLY A 151 -4.61 -12.66 -20.14
CA GLY A 151 -4.00 -13.96 -19.86
C GLY A 151 -2.49 -14.05 -20.12
N VAL A 152 -1.83 -12.94 -20.47
CA VAL A 152 -0.39 -12.91 -20.77
C VAL A 152 0.41 -12.67 -19.49
N TRP A 153 0.04 -11.64 -18.73
CA TRP A 153 0.69 -11.31 -17.46
C TRP A 153 -0.33 -10.89 -16.41
N PHE A 154 0.07 -11.08 -15.15
CA PHE A 154 -0.68 -10.68 -13.98
C PHE A 154 0.18 -9.78 -13.09
N MET A 155 -0.49 -8.91 -12.35
CA MET A 155 0.08 -8.17 -11.24
C MET A 155 -0.83 -8.36 -10.03
N VAL A 156 -0.29 -8.95 -8.97
CA VAL A 156 -0.97 -9.06 -7.68
C VAL A 156 -0.22 -8.19 -6.69
N THR A 157 -0.93 -7.26 -6.08
CA THR A 157 -0.34 -6.31 -5.14
C THR A 157 -1.12 -6.35 -3.84
N SER A 158 -0.44 -6.61 -2.73
CA SER A 158 -1.01 -6.52 -1.38
C SER A 158 -0.58 -5.22 -0.70
N TYR A 159 -1.48 -4.65 0.11
CA TYR A 159 -1.28 -3.42 0.86
C TYR A 159 -1.56 -3.65 2.35
N THR A 160 -0.60 -3.27 3.18
CA THR A 160 -0.70 -3.36 4.64
C THR A 160 -0.40 -2.00 5.24
N SER A 161 -1.34 -1.47 6.02
CA SER A 161 -1.12 -0.27 6.83
C SER A 161 -0.20 -0.61 8.02
N MET A 162 0.81 0.21 8.26
CA MET A 162 1.74 0.07 9.39
C MET A 162 1.52 1.16 10.43
N PHE A 163 1.21 2.38 9.98
CA PHE A 163 1.03 3.53 10.85
C PHE A 163 0.13 4.58 10.19
N ILE A 164 -0.66 5.27 11.00
CA ILE A 164 -1.37 6.49 10.61
C ILE A 164 -1.42 7.44 11.81
N ASP A 165 -1.09 8.71 11.58
CA ASP A 165 -1.25 9.71 12.63
C ASP A 165 -2.70 9.84 13.08
N THR A 166 -2.92 9.98 14.38
CA THR A 166 -4.27 9.95 14.97
C THR A 166 -5.16 11.09 14.45
N ALA A 167 -4.58 12.27 14.21
CA ALA A 167 -5.32 13.41 13.65
C ALA A 167 -5.80 13.12 12.22
N VAL A 168 -4.90 12.62 11.37
CA VAL A 168 -5.24 12.18 10.00
C VAL A 168 -6.28 11.07 10.06
N LYS A 169 -6.08 10.03 10.88
CA LYS A 169 -7.04 8.93 11.03
C LYS A 169 -8.45 9.41 11.37
N LYS A 170 -8.58 10.34 12.32
CA LYS A 170 -9.85 10.95 12.73
C LYS A 170 -10.49 11.76 11.60
N LYS A 171 -9.69 12.53 10.86
CA LYS A 171 -10.18 13.31 9.72
C LYS A 171 -10.65 12.40 8.59
N LEU A 172 -9.89 11.35 8.27
CA LEU A 172 -10.24 10.40 7.23
C LEU A 172 -11.49 9.56 7.57
N PHE A 173 -11.81 9.40 8.85
CA PHE A 173 -13.01 8.70 9.31
C PHE A 173 -14.31 9.36 8.79
N GLN A 174 -14.27 10.66 8.46
CA GLN A 174 -15.41 11.38 7.87
C GLN A 174 -15.77 10.88 6.47
N PHE A 175 -14.86 10.14 5.83
CA PHE A 175 -15.00 9.64 4.45
C PHE A 175 -15.24 8.13 4.40
N ILE A 176 -15.75 7.53 5.47
CA ILE A 176 -16.22 6.14 5.43
C ILE A 176 -17.38 6.03 4.42
N ASN A 177 -17.47 4.86 3.77
CA ASN A 177 -18.47 4.50 2.77
C ASN A 177 -18.37 5.25 1.43
N ILE A 178 -17.34 6.08 1.22
CA ILE A 178 -17.08 6.62 -0.12
C ILE A 178 -16.49 5.55 -1.04
N ARG A 179 -16.77 5.66 -2.33
CA ARG A 179 -16.22 4.82 -3.39
C ARG A 179 -14.74 5.11 -3.57
N ARG A 180 -13.93 4.12 -3.22
CA ARG A 180 -12.47 4.17 -3.36
C ARG A 180 -12.00 3.79 -4.76
N MET A 181 -12.56 2.72 -5.32
CA MET A 181 -12.22 2.24 -6.68
C MET A 181 -13.28 1.30 -7.25
N VAL A 182 -13.24 1.11 -8.57
CA VAL A 182 -14.10 0.17 -9.27
C VAL A 182 -13.36 -1.16 -9.43
N CYS A 183 -14.02 -2.25 -9.07
CA CYS A 183 -13.52 -3.62 -9.21
C CYS A 183 -14.48 -4.41 -10.09
N LYS A 184 -13.95 -5.26 -10.96
CA LYS A 184 -14.72 -6.27 -11.71
C LYS A 184 -15.37 -7.27 -10.76
N LYS A 185 -14.61 -7.73 -9.77
CA LYS A 185 -15.03 -8.67 -8.72
C LYS A 185 -14.41 -8.28 -7.39
N ILE A 186 -15.17 -8.41 -6.31
CA ILE A 186 -14.68 -8.25 -4.93
C ILE A 186 -14.88 -9.56 -4.19
N ILE A 187 -13.85 -10.03 -3.49
CA ILE A 187 -13.91 -11.17 -2.57
C ILE A 187 -13.37 -10.72 -1.22
N SER A 188 -14.05 -11.09 -0.14
CA SER A 188 -13.51 -10.93 1.21
C SER A 188 -13.03 -12.28 1.73
N LYS A 189 -11.75 -12.35 2.14
CA LYS A 189 -11.17 -13.51 2.82
C LYS A 189 -10.60 -13.03 4.15
N GLU A 190 -11.14 -13.55 5.25
CA GLU A 190 -10.76 -13.13 6.61
C GLU A 190 -10.91 -11.60 6.79
N LYS A 191 -9.83 -10.88 7.08
CA LYS A 191 -9.78 -9.40 7.17
C LYS A 191 -9.25 -8.73 5.89
N THR A 192 -9.03 -9.51 4.83
CA THR A 192 -8.47 -9.06 3.56
C THR A 192 -9.58 -8.89 2.53
N ARG A 193 -9.58 -7.75 1.83
CA ARG A 193 -10.43 -7.55 0.64
C ARG A 193 -9.61 -7.73 -0.62
N ILE A 194 -10.16 -8.42 -1.60
CA ILE A 194 -9.51 -8.74 -2.87
C ILE A 194 -10.31 -8.09 -3.98
N CYS A 195 -9.72 -7.10 -4.64
CA CYS A 195 -10.30 -6.37 -5.76
C CYS A 195 -9.65 -6.84 -7.07
N TYR A 196 -10.44 -7.45 -7.95
CA TYR A 196 -10.00 -7.77 -9.31
C TYR A 196 -10.24 -6.57 -10.21
N LEU A 197 -9.18 -6.03 -10.78
CA LEU A 197 -9.14 -4.92 -11.72
C LEU A 197 -9.25 -5.44 -13.15
N ASP A 198 -9.69 -4.55 -14.05
CA ASP A 198 -9.73 -4.81 -15.50
C ASP A 198 -8.33 -4.78 -16.16
#